data_AF-A0A3D4P2T5-F1
#
_entry.id   AF-A0A3D4P2T5-F1
#
_cell.length_a   1.000
_cell.length_b   1.000
_cell.length_c   1.000
_cell.angle_alpha   90.00
_cell.angle_beta   90.00
_cell.angle_gamma   90.00
#
_symmetry.space_group_name_H-M   'P 1'
#
loop_
_entity.id
_entity.type
_entity.pdbx_description
1 polymer ?
#
loop_
_entity_poly.entity_id
_entity_poly.type
_entity_poly.pdbx_seq_one_letter_code
_entity_poly.pdbx_strand_id
1 'polypeptide(L)'
;DFTSFSSNRLLHPVRQVRRSELKKKGREITYTIEADGFLRYMVRTIVGTLLVVGRGRIEPRAIEDLFARKKRSLASPTAPAKGLCLVKVIY
;
A
#
# COMPACT_ATOMS: atom_id res chain seq x y z
N ASP A 1 9.24 -1.20 -7.34
CA ASP A 1 9.61 0.19 -6.96
C ASP A 1 8.40 0.85 -6.33
N PHE A 2 8.49 1.32 -5.08
CA PHE A 2 7.36 1.85 -4.31
C PHE A 2 7.37 3.39 -4.20
N THR A 3 8.04 4.09 -5.12
CA THR A 3 8.12 5.57 -5.10
C THR A 3 6.74 6.23 -5.03
N SER A 4 5.74 5.71 -5.78
CA SER A 4 4.37 6.23 -5.75
C SER A 4 3.64 6.04 -4.42
N PHE A 5 4.16 5.22 -3.51
CA PHE A 5 3.54 4.89 -2.24
C PHE A 5 4.24 5.51 -1.04
N SER A 6 5.32 6.30 -1.23
CA SER A 6 6.06 6.93 -0.12
C SER A 6 6.09 8.45 -0.17
N SER A 7 6.30 9.09 0.98
CA SER A 7 6.54 10.53 1.09
C SER A 7 8.02 10.93 1.08
N ASN A 8 8.97 9.99 1.23
CA ASN A 8 10.39 10.30 1.28
C ASN A 8 11.09 9.76 0.03
N ARG A 9 11.77 10.64 -0.72
CA ARG A 9 12.43 10.31 -2.00
C ARG A 9 13.90 9.91 -1.84
N LEU A 10 14.44 9.96 -0.62
CA LEU A 10 15.88 9.98 -0.39
C LEU A 10 16.53 8.62 -0.13
N LEU A 11 15.81 7.50 -0.12
CA LEU A 11 16.41 6.17 0.12
C LEU A 11 15.74 5.09 -0.73
N HIS A 12 16.56 4.19 -1.28
CA HIS A 12 16.21 3.04 -2.14
C HIS A 12 14.72 2.65 -2.10
N PRO A 13 13.90 3.02 -3.10
CA PRO A 13 12.44 2.84 -3.05
C PRO A 13 11.99 1.41 -3.39
N VAL A 14 12.95 0.51 -3.65
CA VAL A 14 12.69 -0.89 -3.96
C VAL A 14 12.53 -1.66 -2.66
N ARG A 15 11.39 -2.35 -2.52
CA ARG A 15 11.10 -3.27 -1.42
C ARG A 15 10.58 -4.57 -2.03
N GLN A 16 10.91 -5.69 -1.40
CA GLN A 16 10.39 -6.99 -1.78
C GLN A 16 9.22 -7.35 -0.88
N VAL A 17 8.02 -7.34 -1.43
CA VAL A 17 6.82 -7.83 -0.75
C VAL A 17 6.77 -9.34 -0.90
N ARG A 18 6.78 -10.05 0.24
CA ARG A 18 6.69 -11.51 0.32
C ARG A 18 5.25 -12.00 0.43
N ARG A 19 4.39 -11.18 1.03
CA ARG A 19 2.97 -11.48 1.21
C ARG A 19 2.13 -10.22 1.01
N SER A 20 1.04 -10.34 0.27
CA SER A 20 0.02 -9.31 0.12
C SER A 20 -1.33 -9.99 -0.01
N GLU A 21 -2.13 -9.95 1.05
CA GLU A 21 -3.39 -10.69 1.14
C GLU A 21 -4.49 -9.83 1.75
N LEU A 22 -5.71 -10.04 1.28
CA LEU A 22 -6.92 -9.43 1.81
C LEU A 22 -7.87 -10.54 2.26
N LYS A 23 -8.30 -10.48 3.51
CA LYS A 23 -9.26 -11.42 4.10
C LYS A 23 -10.49 -10.67 4.58
N LYS A 24 -11.67 -11.18 4.25
CA LYS A 24 -12.95 -10.64 4.71
C LYS A 24 -13.56 -11.58 5.75
N LYS A 25 -13.91 -11.03 6.91
CA LYS A 25 -14.65 -11.74 7.97
C LYS A 25 -15.87 -10.91 8.34
N GLY A 26 -17.04 -11.33 7.88
CA GLY A 26 -18.28 -10.57 8.06
C GLY A 26 -18.17 -9.17 7.42
N ARG A 27 -18.23 -8.13 8.27
CA ARG A 27 -18.10 -6.72 7.86
C ARG A 27 -16.65 -6.19 7.92
N GLU A 28 -15.72 -6.95 8.46
CA GLU A 28 -14.33 -6.55 8.58
C GLU A 28 -13.51 -7.04 7.39
N ILE A 29 -12.61 -6.18 6.90
CA ILE A 29 -11.62 -6.51 5.88
C ILE A 29 -10.24 -6.28 6.48
N THR A 30 -9.45 -7.34 6.57
CA THR A 30 -8.07 -7.30 7.04
C THR A 30 -7.14 -7.39 5.83
N TYR A 31 -6.29 -6.39 5.65
CA TYR A 31 -5.19 -6.44 4.68
C TYR A 31 -3.88 -6.75 5.40
N THR A 32 -3.21 -7.83 5.00
CA THR A 32 -1.92 -8.27 5.55
C THR A 32 -0.84 -8.11 4.49
N ILE A 33 0.25 -7.43 4.85
CA ILE A 33 1.42 -7.26 3.99
C ILE A 33 2.70 -7.61 4.75
N GLU A 34 3.57 -8.38 4.11
CA GLU A 34 4.90 -8.74 4.61
C GLU A 34 5.94 -8.33 3.57
N ALA A 35 7.02 -7.69 4.01
CA ALA A 35 8.10 -7.25 3.13
C ALA A 35 9.45 -7.23 3.88
N ASP A 36 10.54 -7.19 3.11
CA ASP A 36 11.91 -6.94 3.60
C ASP A 36 12.07 -5.57 4.31
N GLY A 37 11.16 -4.65 4.04
CA GLY A 37 11.03 -3.38 4.73
C GLY A 37 9.88 -2.56 4.15
N PHE A 38 9.56 -1.45 4.82
CA PHE A 38 8.50 -0.55 4.37
C PHE A 38 9.03 0.89 4.27
N LEU A 39 8.62 1.60 3.23
CA LEU A 39 8.88 3.04 3.13
C LEU A 39 7.88 3.82 4.00
N ARG A 40 8.23 5.06 4.36
CA ARG A 40 7.33 5.95 5.12
C ARG A 40 6.00 6.09 4.37
N TYR A 41 4.90 5.79 5.06
CA TYR A 41 3.51 5.76 4.57
C TYR A 41 3.19 4.74 3.47
N MET A 42 4.09 3.83 3.13
CA MET A 42 3.87 2.81 2.08
C MET A 42 2.58 2.02 2.29
N VAL A 43 2.44 1.35 3.43
CA VAL A 43 1.30 0.47 3.71
C VAL A 43 -0.02 1.24 3.70
N ARG A 44 -0.08 2.41 4.34
CA ARG A 44 -1.29 3.23 4.40
C ARG A 44 -1.68 3.83 3.05
N THR A 45 -0.70 4.10 2.18
CA THR A 45 -0.96 4.59 0.82
C THR A 45 -1.47 3.47 -0.09
N ILE A 46 -0.92 2.25 0.06
CA ILE A 46 -1.42 1.05 -0.61
C ILE A 46 -2.88 0.81 -0.21
N VAL A 47 -3.19 0.76 1.09
CA VAL A 47 -4.55 0.56 1.59
C VAL A 47 -5.49 1.66 1.09
N GLY A 48 -5.05 2.93 1.11
CA GLY A 48 -5.82 4.04 0.55
C GLY A 48 -6.20 3.84 -0.92
N THR A 49 -5.25 3.33 -1.72
CA THR A 49 -5.47 3.03 -3.15
C THR A 49 -6.43 1.86 -3.33
N LEU A 50 -6.24 0.78 -2.58
CA LEU A 50 -7.14 -0.39 -2.61
C LEU A 50 -8.59 -0.02 -2.24
N LEU A 51 -8.79 0.92 -1.30
CA LEU A 51 -10.12 1.41 -0.94
C LEU A 51 -10.80 2.17 -2.08
N VAL A 52 -10.04 2.95 -2.86
CA VAL A 52 -10.58 3.68 -4.01
C VAL A 52 -10.94 2.71 -5.15
N VAL A 53 -10.11 1.70 -5.39
CA VAL A 53 -10.40 0.59 -6.33
C VAL A 53 -11.65 -0.18 -5.89
N GLY A 54 -11.69 -0.62 -4.63
CA GLY A 54 -12.81 -1.40 -4.09
C GLY A 54 -14.14 -0.63 -4.04
N ARG A 55 -14.09 0.70 -4.16
CA ARG A 55 -15.27 1.59 -4.30
C ARG A 55 -15.63 1.89 -5.76
N GLY A 56 -14.91 1.33 -6.73
CA GLY A 56 -15.15 1.56 -8.17
C GLY A 56 -14.78 2.96 -8.66
N ARG A 57 -13.98 3.72 -7.91
CA ARG A 57 -13.58 5.08 -8.30
C ARG A 57 -12.37 5.10 -9.24
N ILE A 58 -11.56 4.05 -9.22
CA ILE A 58 -10.46 3.82 -10.15
C ILE A 58 -10.45 2.35 -10.55
N GLU A 59 -10.08 2.07 -11.80
CA GLU A 59 -9.92 0.71 -12.30
C GLU A 59 -8.72 0.01 -11.63
N PRO A 60 -8.77 -1.31 -11.38
CA PRO A 60 -7.63 -2.05 -10.84
C PRO A 60 -6.34 -1.88 -11.66
N ARG A 61 -6.47 -1.78 -13.00
CA ARG A 61 -5.34 -1.54 -13.92
C ARG A 61 -4.60 -0.24 -13.65
N ALA A 62 -5.26 0.76 -13.07
CA ALA A 62 -4.62 2.02 -12.71
C ALA A 62 -3.52 1.83 -11.65
N ILE A 63 -3.52 0.72 -10.90
CA ILE A 63 -2.42 0.39 -9.97
C ILE A 63 -1.11 0.18 -10.74
N GLU A 64 -1.15 -0.47 -11.91
CA GLU A 64 0.04 -0.67 -12.75
C GLU A 64 0.60 0.67 -13.22
N ASP A 65 -0.27 1.60 -13.61
CA ASP A 65 0.11 2.97 -13.95
C ASP A 65 0.78 3.70 -12.78
N LEU A 66 0.33 3.46 -11.55
CA LEU A 66 0.98 4.03 -10.35
C LEU A 66 2.41 3.50 -10.20
N PHE A 67 2.65 2.22 -10.44
CA PHE A 67 4.00 1.65 -10.40
C PHE A 67 4.87 2.16 -11.55
N ALA A 68 4.32 2.25 -12.76
CA ALA A 68 5.05 2.71 -13.95
C ALA A 68 5.47 4.19 -13.84
N ARG A 69 4.55 5.05 -13.37
CA ARG A 69 4.76 6.51 -13.37
C ARG A 69 5.62 7.00 -12.20
N LYS A 70 5.79 6.21 -11.14
CA LYS A 70 6.61 6.53 -9.96
C LYS A 70 6.29 7.91 -9.34
N LYS A 71 5.03 8.37 -9.44
CA LYS A 71 4.58 9.68 -8.98
C LYS A 71 3.60 9.54 -7.83
N ARG A 72 4.01 9.98 -6.64
CA ARG A 72 3.19 9.98 -5.41
C ARG A 72 1.89 10.76 -5.52
N SER A 73 1.86 11.83 -6.34
CA SER A 73 0.67 12.64 -6.58
C SER A 73 -0.47 11.87 -7.25
N LEU A 74 -0.17 10.75 -7.90
CA LEU A 74 -1.17 9.89 -8.53
C LEU A 74 -1.79 8.89 -7.54
N ALA A 75 -1.09 8.61 -6.44
CA ALA A 75 -1.56 7.65 -5.46
C ALA A 75 -2.67 8.27 -4.59
N SER A 76 -3.62 7.42 -4.20
CA SER A 76 -4.78 7.82 -3.42
C SER A 76 -4.43 8.39 -2.03
N PRO A 77 -5.36 9.09 -1.38
CA PRO A 77 -5.18 9.58 -0.02
C PRO A 77 -4.74 8.47 0.93
N THR A 78 -3.81 8.80 1.82
CA THR A 78 -3.28 7.87 2.83
C THR A 78 -4.39 7.44 3.79
N ALA A 79 -4.59 6.13 3.95
CA ALA A 79 -5.59 5.61 4.89
C ALA A 79 -5.33 6.11 6.34
N PRO A 80 -6.36 6.25 7.20
CA PRO A 80 -6.18 6.62 8.61
C PRO A 80 -5.20 5.70 9.36
N ALA A 81 -4.49 6.24 10.36
CA ALA A 81 -3.48 5.47 11.10
C ALA A 81 -4.07 4.40 12.02
N LYS A 82 -5.27 4.64 12.57
CA LYS A 82 -5.92 3.80 13.59
C LYS A 82 -6.20 2.34 13.20
N GLY A 83 -6.09 1.99 11.91
CA GLY A 83 -6.26 0.62 11.41
C GLY A 83 -4.97 -0.12 11.08
N LEU A 84 -3.80 0.50 11.31
CA LEU A 84 -2.50 -0.13 11.03
C LEU A 84 -1.87 -0.65 12.32
N CYS A 85 -1.43 -1.92 12.30
CA CYS A 85 -0.71 -2.55 13.39
C CYS A 85 0.49 -3.35 12.86
N LEU A 86 1.62 -3.32 13.58
CA LEU A 86 2.76 -4.20 13.32
C LEU A 86 2.49 -5.54 14.03
N VAL A 87 2.40 -6.64 13.27
CA VAL A 87 2.03 -7.94 13.81
C VAL A 87 3.25 -8.78 14.20
N LYS A 88 4.30 -8.80 13.36
CA LYS A 88 5.47 -9.66 13.56
C LYS A 88 6.70 -9.07 12.85
N VAL A 89 7.88 -9.30 13.43
CA VAL A 89 9.19 -9.12 12.79
C VAL A 89 9.85 -10.50 12.70
N ILE A 90 10.41 -10.83 11.54
CA ILE A 90 11.12 -12.10 11.29
C ILE A 90 12.61 -11.77 11.22
N TYR A 91 13.42 -12.53 11.97
CA TYR A 91 14.88 -12.44 12.00
C TYR A 91 15.50 -13.58 11.21
#